data_AF-A0A832GV96-F1
#
_entry.id   AF-A0A832GV96-F1
#
_cell.length_a   1.000
_cell.length_b   1.000
_cell.length_c   1.000
_cell.angle_alpha   90.00
_cell.angle_beta   90.00
_cell.angle_gamma   90.00
#
_symmetry.space_group_name_H-M   'P 1'
#
loop_
_entity.id
_entity.type
_entity.pdbx_description
1 polymer ?
#
loop_
_entity_poly.entity_id
_entity_poly.type
_entity_poly.pdbx_seq_one_letter_code
_entity_poly.pdbx_strand_id
1 'polypeptide(L)' 'MAKVQSFADKAAKLAKKAEMNVIDPDTGKETRLIHVRYIEAVKSEKGSYKFLDRNMKVYESSYKQYKG' A
#
# COMPACT_ATOMS: atom_id res chain seq x y z
N MET A 1 -25.28 13.85 24.00
CA MET A 1 -24.06 14.66 23.80
C MET A 1 -23.07 13.84 22.96
N ALA A 2 -22.81 14.23 21.71
CA ALA A 2 -21.79 13.56 20.91
C ALA A 2 -20.41 13.94 21.45
N LYS A 3 -19.62 12.94 21.85
CA LYS A 3 -18.27 13.11 22.40
C LYS A 3 -17.38 13.72 21.29
N VAL A 4 -17.14 15.03 21.35
CA VAL A 4 -16.33 15.74 20.34
C VAL A 4 -14.89 15.22 20.46
N GLN A 5 -14.49 14.41 19.50
CA GLN A 5 -13.16 13.78 19.49
C GLN A 5 -12.10 14.85 19.20
N SER A 6 -11.10 14.96 20.07
CA SER A 6 -10.10 16.03 19.97
C SER A 6 -9.24 15.87 18.71
N PHE A 7 -8.65 16.98 18.25
CA PHE A 7 -7.76 16.95 17.09
C PHE A 7 -6.54 16.03 17.33
N ALA A 8 -6.08 15.95 18.58
CA ALA A 8 -5.03 15.04 19.01
C ALA A 8 -5.44 13.56 18.85
N ASP A 9 -6.68 13.20 19.20
CA ASP A 9 -7.20 11.84 19.02
C ASP A 9 -7.29 11.46 17.53
N LYS A 10 -7.65 12.42 16.66
CA LYS A 10 -7.66 12.21 15.21
C LYS A 10 -6.25 12.05 14.65
N ALA A 11 -5.32 12.91 15.07
CA ALA A 11 -3.91 12.84 14.65
C ALA A 11 -3.24 11.55 15.11
N ALA A 12 -3.46 11.11 16.36
CA ALA A 12 -2.94 9.86 16.89
C ALA A 12 -3.51 8.63 16.15
N LYS A 13 -4.79 8.67 15.79
CA LYS A 13 -5.43 7.60 14.99
C LYS A 13 -4.92 7.57 13.55
N LEU A 14 -4.57 8.72 12.98
CA LEU A 14 -3.94 8.84 11.67
C LEU A 14 -2.48 8.36 11.70
N ALA A 15 -1.72 8.71 12.74
CA ALA A 15 -0.34 8.26 12.93
C ALA A 15 -0.26 6.73 13.13
N LYS A 16 -1.16 6.14 13.93
CA LYS A 16 -1.26 4.67 14.07
C LYS A 16 -1.59 3.93 12.78
N LYS A 17 -2.18 4.60 11.78
CA LYS A 17 -2.40 4.01 10.44
C LYS A 17 -1.18 4.11 9.54
N ALA A 18 -0.25 5.03 9.82
CA ALA A 18 0.94 5.25 9.01
C ALA A 18 2.03 4.19 9.27
N GLU A 19 2.09 3.65 10.48
CA GLU A 19 3.00 2.56 10.87
C GLU A 19 2.27 1.22 10.95
N MET A 20 1.69 0.77 9.83
CA MET A 20 1.11 -0.57 9.77
C MET A 20 2.22 -1.58 9.45
N ASN A 21 2.96 -1.96 10.48
CA ASN A 21 3.75 -3.19 10.42
C ASN A 21 2.77 -4.38 10.34
N VAL A 22 2.93 -5.20 9.32
CA VAL A 22 2.13 -6.40 9.09
C VAL A 22 3.04 -7.62 9.03
N ILE A 23 2.50 -8.80 9.26
CA ILE A 23 3.26 -10.03 9.06
C ILE A 23 3.12 -10.43 7.58
N ASP A 24 4.25 -10.58 6.89
CA ASP A 24 4.27 -11.13 5.54
C ASP A 24 3.93 -12.64 5.61
N PRO A 25 2.87 -13.11 4.95
CA PRO A 25 2.46 -14.51 5.00
C PRO A 25 3.50 -15.47 4.42
N ASP A 26 4.40 -14.99 3.55
CA ASP A 26 5.41 -15.84 2.91
C ASP A 26 6.68 -15.97 3.75
N THR A 27 7.07 -14.91 4.45
CA THR A 27 8.32 -14.89 5.22
C THR A 27 8.09 -15.05 6.71
N GLY A 28 6.85 -14.90 7.19
CA GLY A 28 6.48 -14.94 8.61
C GLY A 28 7.07 -13.80 9.44
N LYS A 29 7.67 -12.80 8.78
CA LYS A 29 8.36 -11.68 9.44
C LYS A 29 7.47 -10.44 9.46
N GLU A 30 7.68 -9.63 10.49
CA GLU A 30 7.11 -8.29 10.57
C GLU A 30 7.77 -7.42 9.48
N THR A 31 6.93 -6.84 8.62
CA THR A 31 7.35 -6.01 7.49
C THR A 31 6.46 -4.78 7.41
N ARG A 32 6.98 -3.71 6.82
CA ARG A 32 6.18 -2.52 6.52
C ARG A 32 5.41 -2.70 5.23
N LEU A 33 4.28 -2.02 5.14
CA LEU A 33 3.58 -1.83 3.88
C LEU A 33 4.09 -0.58 3.18
N ILE A 34 4.54 -0.75 1.94
CA ILE A 34 4.96 0.36 1.09
C ILE A 34 3.96 0.53 -0.06
N HIS A 35 3.80 1.77 -0.52
CA HIS A 35 3.05 2.05 -1.73
C HIS A 35 4.03 2.08 -2.90
N VAL A 36 3.77 1.27 -3.91
CA VAL A 36 4.57 1.22 -5.12
C VAL A 36 3.71 1.57 -6.32
N ARG A 37 4.34 2.29 -7.26
CA ARG A 37 3.77 2.61 -8.57
C ARG A 37 4.32 1.60 -9.58
N TYR A 38 3.47 0.70 -10.04
CA TYR A 38 3.82 -0.30 -11.04
C TYR A 38 3.41 0.22 -12.42
N ILE A 39 4.38 0.31 -13.33
CA ILE A 39 4.17 0.78 -14.70
C ILE A 39 4.43 -0.41 -15.63
N GLU A 40 3.38 -0.94 -16.23
CA GLU A 40 3.47 -2.04 -17.20
C GLU A 40 3.34 -1.49 -18.62
N ALA A 41 4.32 -1.78 -19.48
CA ALA A 41 4.28 -1.40 -20.89
C ALA A 41 3.75 -2.57 -21.73
N VAL A 42 2.55 -2.40 -22.29
CA VAL A 42 1.91 -3.40 -23.14
C VAL A 42 2.03 -2.96 -24.60
N LYS A 43 2.70 -3.76 -25.43
CA LYS A 43 2.77 -3.54 -26.86
C LYS A 43 1.47 -4.01 -27.52
N SER A 44 0.79 -3.11 -28.21
CA SER A 44 -0.40 -3.46 -29.00
C SER A 44 0.01 -4.20 -30.27
N GLU A 45 -0.92 -4.97 -30.83
CA GLU A 45 -0.73 -5.68 -32.12
C GLU A 45 -0.36 -4.73 -33.27
N LYS A 46 -0.75 -3.45 -33.17
CA LYS A 46 -0.43 -2.40 -34.15
C LYS A 46 0.91 -1.69 -33.87
N GLY A 47 1.71 -2.19 -32.92
CA GLY A 47 3.05 -1.70 -32.63
C GLY A 47 3.14 -0.48 -31.69
N SER A 48 2.02 0.04 -31.20
CA SER A 48 2.01 1.12 -30.20
C SER A 48 2.17 0.59 -28.78
N TYR A 49 2.84 1.33 -27.91
CA TYR A 49 2.95 1.01 -26.48
C TYR A 49 1.82 1.67 -25.69
N LYS A 50 1.14 0.90 -24.84
CA LYS A 50 0.23 1.41 -23.81
C LYS A 50 0.88 1.21 -22.45
N PHE A 51 0.88 2.24 -21.62
CA PHE A 51 1.39 2.16 -20.26
C PHE A 51 0.22 2.01 -19.29
N LEU A 52 0.20 0.94 -18.52
CA LEU A 52 -0.75 0.72 -17.44
C LEU A 52 -0.07 1.13 -16.14
N ASP A 53 -0.57 2.19 -15.54
CA ASP A 53 -0.11 2.69 -14.25
C ASP A 53 -1.02 2.16 -13.14
N ARG A 54 -0.44 1.46 -12.17
CA ARG A 54 -1.17 0.90 -11.02
C ARG A 54 -0.45 1.26 -9.74
N ASN A 55 -1.14 1.95 -8.84
CA ASN A 55 -0.70 2.13 -7.47
C ASN A 55 -1.15 0.95 -6.63
N MET A 56 -0.22 0.26 -5.97
CA MET A 56 -0.53 -0.87 -5.10
C MET A 56 0.26 -0.80 -3.79
N LYS A 57 -0.34 -1.37 -2.73
CA LYS A 57 0.35 -1.64 -1.48
C LYS A 57 1.04 -2.99 -1.58
N VAL A 58 2.31 -3.07 -1.20
CA VAL A 58 3.08 -4.31 -1.18
C VAL A 58 3.79 -4.47 0.15
N TYR A 59 4.07 -5.72 0.51
CA TYR A 59 4.98 -6.04 1.60
C TYR A 59 6.40 -5.62 1.22
N GLU A 60 7.10 -4.83 2.04
CA GLU A 60 8.48 -4.43 1.79
C GLU A 60 9.43 -5.63 1.64
N SER A 61 9.22 -6.70 2.41
CA SER A 61 10.05 -7.91 2.40
C SER A 61 9.97 -8.75 1.14
N SER A 62 8.82 -8.79 0.46
CA SER A 62 8.58 -9.70 -0.66
C SER A 62 8.09 -9.02 -1.94
N TYR A 63 7.80 -7.72 -1.89
CA TYR A 63 7.14 -6.93 -2.95
C TYR A 63 5.83 -7.54 -3.47
N LYS A 64 5.28 -8.53 -2.75
CA LYS A 64 4.00 -9.12 -3.08
C LYS A 64 2.89 -8.15 -2.72
N GLN A 65 1.86 -8.16 -3.55
CA GLN A 65 0.70 -7.30 -3.35
C GLN A 65 0.00 -7.64 -2.03
N TYR A 66 -0.14 -6.63 -1.18
CA TYR A 66 -0.95 -6.70 0.01
C TYR A 66 -2.44 -6.76 -0.39
N LYS A 67 -3.07 -7.91 -0.17
CA LYS A 67 -4.51 -8.15 -0.39
C LYS A 67 -5.29 -8.16 0.94
N GLY A 68 -4.96 -7.22 1.83
CA GLY A 68 -5.65 -7.11 3.12
C GLY A 68 -7.08 -6.61 3.02
#